data_AF-A0A8S3QGH0-F1
#
_entry.id   AF-A0A8S3QGH0-F1
#
_cell.length_a   1.000
_cell.length_b   1.000
_cell.length_c   1.000
_cell.angle_alpha   90.00
_cell.angle_beta   90.00
_cell.angle_gamma   90.00
#
_symmetry.space_group_name_H-M   'P 1'
#
loop_
_entity.id
_entity.type
_entity.pdbx_description
1 polymer ?
#
loop_
_entity_poly.entity_id
_entity_poly.type
_entity_poly.pdbx_seq_one_letter_code
_entity_poly.pdbx_strand_id
1 'polypeptide(L)'
;MRATIPAQIPSTNCKIETEIVKADIPLLLSKASLKKAGTVLDLKNDRAIMFNKPLKIKLTSSGHYCVNIVKTKPEIQNVNVNIEQNVLNITDDMSVKQRNSNGFLERHNQTLTYTLLKLKAVNNFDLDIALIWALMAKNAVNNEHGYCPYQLVYGRNPNLPSVLTDKLPAHEGTTMSEIVGKHIQTLHSARTAFTRSECSKRIHRALRKQTRPGGIIYQTGDKVYYKRPDKKEWKGPGHVIGQDGAVVFVRHVGMLVRVHQCRLTKVSTIPETEENKNTGDFE
;
A
#
# COMPACT_ATOMS: atom_id res chain seq x y z
N MET A 1 4.79 25.29 26.20
CA MET A 1 5.72 24.30 25.60
C MET A 1 6.23 24.88 24.30
N ARG A 2 7.53 24.87 24.01
CA ARG A 2 8.05 25.44 22.73
C ARG A 2 8.20 24.34 21.69
N ALA A 3 7.84 24.64 20.44
CA ALA A 3 7.97 23.72 19.32
C ALA A 3 8.53 24.44 18.09
N THR A 4 9.32 23.71 17.29
CA THR A 4 9.88 24.19 16.03
C THR A 4 9.23 23.46 14.88
N ILE A 5 8.50 24.18 14.03
CA ILE A 5 7.72 23.64 12.94
C ILE A 5 8.40 23.98 11.61
N PRO A 6 8.72 22.99 10.74
CA PRO A 6 9.22 23.26 9.41
C PRO A 6 8.09 23.80 8.51
N ALA A 7 8.34 24.92 7.85
CA ALA A 7 7.35 25.69 7.11
C ALA A 7 7.89 26.13 5.75
N GLN A 8 7.01 26.35 4.78
CA GLN A 8 7.36 26.98 3.51
C GLN A 8 6.44 28.18 3.29
N ILE A 9 7.04 29.35 3.13
CA ILE A 9 6.33 30.61 2.89
C ILE A 9 6.86 31.14 1.55
N PRO A 10 5.95 31.55 0.64
CA PRO A 10 5.85 31.09 -0.76
C PRO A 10 6.71 29.90 -1.21
N SER A 11 8.02 30.11 -1.34
CA SER A 11 9.00 29.15 -1.87
C SER A 11 10.30 29.16 -1.07
N THR A 12 10.27 29.79 0.11
CA THR A 12 11.40 29.87 1.03
C THR A 12 11.12 28.94 2.20
N ASN A 13 11.99 27.95 2.38
CA ASN A 13 11.94 27.04 3.52
C ASN A 13 12.38 27.79 4.78
N CYS A 14 11.57 27.73 5.82
CA CYS A 14 11.85 28.35 7.11
C CYS A 14 11.45 27.44 8.28
N LYS A 15 11.99 27.74 9.46
CA LYS A 15 11.59 27.10 10.72
C LYS A 15 10.83 28.12 11.54
N ILE A 16 9.64 27.75 12.01
CA ILE A 16 8.82 28.59 12.88
C ILE A 16 8.94 28.06 14.30
N GLU A 17 9.55 28.83 15.17
CA GLU A 17 9.54 28.58 16.60
C GLU A 17 8.29 29.21 17.21
N THR A 18 7.44 28.40 17.83
CA THR A 18 6.19 28.83 18.45
C THR A 18 6.00 28.24 19.83
N GLU A 19 5.25 28.94 20.67
CA GLU A 19 4.77 28.41 21.93
C GLU A 19 3.41 27.73 21.72
N ILE A 20 3.30 26.49 22.16
CA ILE A 20 2.08 25.70 22.14
C ILE A 20 1.29 26.03 23.41
N VAL A 21 0.10 26.57 23.19
CA VAL A 21 -0.93 26.83 24.21
C VAL A 21 -2.05 25.80 24.02
N LYS A 22 -2.65 25.32 25.12
CA LYS A 22 -3.82 24.41 25.07
C LYS A 22 -5.11 25.20 24.76
N ALA A 23 -5.13 25.91 23.64
CA ALA A 23 -6.27 26.69 23.17
C ALA A 23 -6.37 26.60 21.64
N ASP A 24 -7.59 26.64 21.11
CA ASP A 24 -7.84 26.61 19.67
C ASP A 24 -7.67 28.02 19.06
N ILE A 25 -6.40 28.44 18.93
CA ILE A 25 -6.02 29.76 18.41
C ILE A 25 -5.15 29.56 17.17
N PRO A 26 -5.41 30.29 16.07
CA PRO A 26 -4.57 30.23 14.88
C PRO A 26 -3.12 30.63 15.19
N LEU A 27 -2.18 30.11 14.40
CA LEU A 27 -0.76 30.46 14.56
C LEU A 27 -0.54 31.95 14.28
N LEU A 28 -0.22 32.72 15.32
CA LEU A 28 0.04 34.15 15.21
C LEU A 28 1.52 34.42 14.96
N LEU A 29 1.83 35.22 13.93
CA LEU A 29 3.19 35.67 13.66
C LEU A 29 3.52 36.92 14.47
N SER A 30 4.57 36.83 15.29
CA SER A 30 5.02 37.98 16.08
C SER A 30 5.56 39.11 15.20
N LYS A 31 5.49 40.35 15.70
CA LYS A 31 6.10 41.53 15.04
C LYS A 31 7.59 41.34 14.76
N ALA A 32 8.31 40.66 15.66
CA ALA A 32 9.73 40.35 15.48
C ALA A 32 9.95 39.36 14.32
N SER A 33 9.10 38.35 14.20
CA SER A 33 9.14 37.38 13.10
C SER A 33 8.82 38.02 11.75
N LEU A 34 7.84 38.92 11.70
CA LEU A 34 7.49 39.68 10.49
C LEU A 34 8.63 40.62 10.05
N LYS A 35 9.29 41.30 10.99
CA LYS A 35 10.48 42.12 10.69
C LYS A 35 11.62 41.27 10.14
N LYS A 36 11.92 40.11 10.75
CA LYS A 36 12.94 39.17 10.26
C LYS A 36 12.62 38.63 8.87
N ALA A 37 11.34 38.42 8.57
CA ALA A 37 10.87 37.99 7.25
C ALA A 37 10.81 39.12 6.22
N GLY A 38 11.19 40.36 6.56
CA GLY A 38 11.10 41.51 5.66
C GLY A 38 9.68 41.78 5.18
N THR A 39 8.69 41.59 6.06
CA THR A 39 7.28 41.63 5.64
C THR A 39 6.82 43.04 5.29
N VAL A 40 6.34 43.24 4.07
CA VAL A 40 5.61 44.45 3.65
C VAL A 40 4.17 44.08 3.38
N LEU A 41 3.24 44.63 4.15
CA LEU A 41 1.81 44.39 4.00
C LEU A 41 1.18 45.55 3.23
N ASP A 42 0.68 45.26 2.02
CA ASP A 42 -0.11 46.16 1.21
C ASP A 42 -1.60 45.88 1.45
N LEU A 43 -2.19 46.69 2.32
CA LEU A 43 -3.60 46.64 2.70
C LEU A 43 -4.54 47.10 1.58
N LYS A 44 -4.05 47.89 0.61
CA LYS A 44 -4.87 48.40 -0.48
C LYS A 44 -5.14 47.33 -1.53
N ASN A 45 -4.16 46.46 -1.77
CA ASN A 45 -4.20 45.43 -2.79
C ASN A 45 -4.26 43.99 -2.23
N ASP A 46 -4.48 43.83 -0.92
CA ASP A 46 -4.50 42.54 -0.21
C ASP A 46 -3.29 41.64 -0.49
N ARG A 47 -2.09 42.25 -0.49
CA ARG A 47 -0.83 41.60 -0.86
C ARG A 47 0.18 41.72 0.26
N ALA A 48 0.95 40.66 0.49
CA ALA A 48 2.10 40.71 1.39
C ALA A 48 3.35 40.39 0.58
N ILE A 49 4.46 41.02 0.91
CA ILE A 49 5.78 40.59 0.49
C ILE A 49 6.43 39.98 1.72
N MET A 50 6.93 38.75 1.63
CA MET A 50 7.73 38.10 2.67
C MET A 50 8.94 37.46 2.01
N PHE A 51 10.11 37.57 2.63
CA PHE A 51 11.38 37.09 2.07
C PHE A 51 11.64 37.60 0.64
N ASN A 52 11.34 38.89 0.40
CA ASN A 52 11.41 39.55 -0.91
C ASN A 52 10.59 38.90 -2.03
N LYS A 53 9.61 38.04 -1.68
CA LYS A 53 8.71 37.41 -2.65
C LYS A 53 7.27 37.85 -2.39
N PRO A 54 6.51 38.22 -3.44
CA PRO A 54 5.11 38.54 -3.30
C PRO A 54 4.31 37.28 -2.93
N LEU A 55 3.37 37.45 -2.02
CA LEU A 55 2.49 36.44 -1.48
C LEU A 55 1.05 36.94 -1.56
N LYS A 56 0.18 36.09 -2.08
CA LYS A 56 -1.27 36.33 -2.05
C LYS A 56 -1.80 36.01 -0.65
N ILE A 57 -2.39 37.00 0.00
CA ILE A 57 -3.01 36.83 1.31
C ILE A 57 -4.46 36.38 1.12
N LYS A 58 -4.97 35.55 2.02
CA LYS A 58 -6.39 35.21 2.11
C LYS A 58 -7.02 35.95 3.29
N LEU A 59 -8.26 36.42 3.14
CA LEU A 59 -9.06 36.94 4.24
C LEU A 59 -9.92 35.80 4.80
N THR A 60 -10.01 35.70 6.12
CA THR A 60 -11.03 34.87 6.77
C THR A 60 -12.39 35.55 6.72
N SER A 61 -13.47 34.80 6.99
CA SER A 61 -14.84 35.35 7.15
C SER A 61 -14.94 36.41 8.25
N SER A 62 -14.00 36.42 9.20
CA SER A 62 -13.88 37.41 10.27
C SER A 62 -12.97 38.61 9.93
N GLY A 63 -12.46 38.71 8.69
CA GLY A 63 -11.65 39.83 8.23
C GLY A 63 -10.15 39.76 8.58
N HIS A 64 -9.64 38.61 9.01
CA HIS A 64 -8.23 38.46 9.37
C HIS A 64 -7.39 38.02 8.16
N TYR A 65 -6.22 38.63 8.00
CA TYR A 65 -5.24 38.25 6.98
C TYR A 65 -4.53 36.95 7.33
N CYS A 66 -4.57 35.99 6.41
CA CYS A 66 -4.02 34.65 6.56
C CYS A 66 -3.07 34.28 5.42
N VAL A 67 -1.98 33.60 5.81
CA VAL A 67 -0.92 33.11 4.92
C VAL A 67 -0.88 31.59 4.99
N ASN A 68 -0.74 30.94 3.84
CA ASN A 68 -0.54 29.49 3.80
C ASN A 68 0.94 29.15 4.08
N ILE A 69 1.18 28.19 4.97
CA ILE A 69 2.51 27.79 5.48
C ILE A 69 2.89 26.36 5.01
N VAL A 70 2.01 25.73 4.21
CA VAL A 70 2.15 24.34 3.77
C VAL A 70 3.36 24.15 2.86
N LYS A 71 4.16 23.10 3.12
CA LYS A 71 5.12 22.56 2.15
C LYS A 71 4.33 22.11 0.92
N THR A 72 4.48 22.81 -0.20
CA THR A 72 3.99 22.25 -1.47
C THR A 72 4.71 20.92 -1.66
N LYS A 73 3.96 19.82 -1.68
CA LYS A 73 4.49 18.58 -2.26
C LYS A 73 4.94 18.96 -3.68
N PRO A 74 6.10 18.47 -4.16
CA PRO A 74 6.41 18.62 -5.57
C PRO A 74 5.19 18.14 -6.36
N GLU A 75 4.77 18.95 -7.32
CA GLU A 75 3.70 18.56 -8.24
C GLU A 75 4.02 17.14 -8.72
N ILE A 76 3.15 16.19 -8.39
CA ILE A 76 3.22 14.87 -8.95
C ILE A 76 2.91 15.11 -10.42
N GLN A 77 3.94 15.16 -11.27
CA GLN A 77 3.77 15.10 -12.71
C GLN A 77 2.86 13.92 -12.98
N ASN A 78 1.77 14.16 -13.71
CA ASN A 78 0.80 13.15 -14.09
C ASN A 78 1.55 11.95 -14.67
N VAL A 79 1.77 10.93 -13.83
CA VAL A 79 2.22 9.65 -14.30
C VAL A 79 1.02 9.10 -15.04
N ASN A 80 1.09 9.09 -16.36
CA ASN A 80 0.20 8.27 -17.17
C ASN A 80 0.41 6.81 -16.72
N VAL A 81 -0.39 6.37 -15.76
CA VAL A 81 -0.43 4.98 -15.36
C VAL A 81 -1.17 4.26 -16.48
N ASN A 82 -0.41 3.77 -17.46
CA ASN A 82 -0.89 2.72 -18.35
C ASN A 82 -1.24 1.52 -17.47
N ILE A 83 -2.54 1.28 -17.26
CA ILE A 83 -3.09 0.18 -16.44
C ILE A 83 -2.93 -1.18 -17.14
N GLU A 84 -2.19 -1.25 -18.23
CA GLU A 84 -1.82 -2.52 -18.84
C GLU A 84 -0.53 -3.04 -18.20
N GLN A 85 -0.74 -3.99 -17.28
CA GLN A 85 0.23 -4.99 -16.81
C GLN A 85 1.30 -4.60 -15.79
N ASN A 86 1.38 -3.36 -15.29
CA ASN A 86 2.25 -3.07 -14.15
C ASN A 86 1.49 -3.14 -12.82
N VAL A 87 1.60 -4.31 -12.19
CA VAL A 87 1.49 -4.47 -10.73
C VAL A 87 2.23 -3.30 -10.07
N LEU A 88 1.58 -2.63 -9.11
CA LEU A 88 2.15 -1.60 -8.23
C LEU A 88 3.37 -2.15 -7.45
N ASN A 89 4.48 -2.30 -8.16
CA ASN A 89 5.79 -2.60 -7.63
C ASN A 89 6.50 -1.26 -7.53
N ILE A 90 6.25 -0.53 -6.44
CA ILE A 90 7.23 0.44 -5.96
C ILE A 90 8.39 -0.41 -5.44
N THR A 91 9.29 -0.79 -6.34
CA THR A 91 10.50 -1.55 -6.04
C THR A 91 11.67 -0.89 -6.75
N ASP A 92 11.96 0.35 -6.36
CA ASP A 92 13.33 0.84 -6.47
C ASP A 92 14.08 0.29 -5.24
N ASP A 93 15.13 -0.49 -5.51
CA ASP A 93 16.14 -0.98 -4.57
C ASP A 93 15.84 -2.15 -3.61
N MET A 94 15.29 -3.29 -4.09
CA MET A 94 15.25 -4.52 -3.29
C MET A 94 15.81 -5.76 -4.02
N SER A 95 16.72 -6.49 -3.36
CA SER A 95 17.32 -7.73 -3.84
C SER A 95 16.26 -8.84 -3.98
N VAL A 96 16.44 -9.74 -4.96
CA VAL A 96 15.55 -10.90 -5.25
C VAL A 96 15.26 -11.74 -4.00
N LYS A 97 16.18 -11.74 -3.03
CA LYS A 97 16.06 -12.44 -1.75
C LYS A 97 15.05 -11.79 -0.81
N GLN A 98 14.97 -10.45 -0.81
CA GLN A 98 14.00 -9.69 -0.01
C GLN A 98 12.59 -9.72 -0.63
N ARG A 99 12.47 -9.81 -1.96
CA ARG A 99 11.19 -9.98 -2.66
C ARG A 99 10.39 -11.16 -2.12
N ASN A 100 11.02 -12.33 -2.02
CA ASN A 100 10.38 -13.55 -1.51
C ASN A 100 10.06 -13.54 0.00
N SER A 101 10.66 -12.61 0.76
CA SER A 101 10.41 -12.47 2.20
C SER A 101 9.16 -11.64 2.50
N ASN A 102 8.71 -10.81 1.55
CA ASN A 102 7.60 -9.86 1.72
C ASN A 102 6.26 -10.41 1.22
N GLY A 103 6.01 -11.71 1.36
CA GLY A 103 4.78 -12.34 0.87
C GLY A 103 3.49 -11.77 1.46
N PHE A 104 3.55 -11.14 2.65
CA PHE A 104 2.41 -10.43 3.22
C PHE A 104 2.11 -9.14 2.45
N LEU A 105 3.11 -8.30 2.20
CA LEU A 105 2.96 -7.08 1.40
C LEU A 105 2.43 -7.39 -0.01
N GLU A 106 2.98 -8.42 -0.65
CA GLU A 106 2.56 -8.85 -2.00
C GLU A 106 1.08 -9.24 -2.02
N ARG A 107 0.60 -9.99 -1.02
CA ARG A 107 -0.84 -10.33 -0.90
C ARG A 107 -1.69 -9.08 -0.73
N HIS A 108 -1.26 -8.15 0.12
CA HIS A 108 -2.02 -6.92 0.38
C HIS A 108 -2.13 -6.05 -0.87
N ASN A 109 -1.05 -5.93 -1.64
CA ASN A 109 -1.03 -5.23 -2.93
C ASN A 109 -1.95 -5.92 -3.94
N GLN A 110 -1.96 -7.26 -3.95
CA GLN A 110 -2.82 -8.03 -4.81
C GLN A 110 -4.31 -7.82 -4.50
N THR A 111 -4.70 -7.89 -3.22
CA THR A 111 -6.07 -7.59 -2.77
C THR A 111 -6.49 -6.18 -3.20
N LEU A 112 -5.66 -5.17 -2.94
CA LEU A 112 -5.96 -3.78 -3.31
C LEU A 112 -6.18 -3.61 -4.82
N THR A 113 -5.33 -4.26 -5.63
CA THR A 113 -5.46 -4.26 -7.08
C THR A 113 -6.80 -4.86 -7.51
N TYR A 114 -7.23 -5.96 -6.90
CA TYR A 114 -8.55 -6.53 -7.19
C TYR A 114 -9.70 -5.63 -6.77
N THR A 115 -9.59 -4.98 -5.61
CA THR A 115 -10.60 -4.04 -5.14
C THR A 115 -10.77 -2.89 -6.12
N LEU A 116 -9.67 -2.31 -6.61
CA LEU A 116 -9.67 -1.25 -7.62
C LEU A 116 -10.26 -1.69 -8.95
N LEU A 117 -9.88 -2.87 -9.46
CA LEU A 117 -10.45 -3.41 -10.70
C LEU A 117 -11.97 -3.62 -10.58
N LYS A 118 -12.43 -4.11 -9.44
CA LYS A 118 -13.88 -4.28 -9.17
C LYS A 118 -14.60 -2.95 -9.03
N LEU A 119 -13.96 -1.95 -8.43
CA LEU A 119 -14.52 -0.60 -8.33
C LEU A 119 -14.69 0.04 -9.71
N LYS A 120 -13.65 -0.04 -10.55
CA LYS A 120 -13.68 0.48 -11.92
C LYS A 120 -14.73 -0.20 -12.80
N ALA A 121 -15.02 -1.48 -12.54
CA ALA A 121 -16.06 -2.22 -13.25
C ALA A 121 -17.49 -1.79 -12.88
N VAL A 122 -17.72 -1.32 -11.65
CA VAL A 122 -19.05 -0.88 -11.19
C VAL A 122 -19.34 0.53 -11.68
N ASN A 123 -18.35 1.43 -11.63
CA ASN A 123 -18.51 2.84 -11.96
C ASN A 123 -17.21 3.45 -12.48
N ASN A 124 -17.32 4.44 -13.36
CA ASN A 124 -16.18 5.21 -13.89
C ASN A 124 -15.79 6.32 -12.90
N PHE A 125 -15.33 5.93 -11.70
CA PHE A 125 -14.83 6.85 -10.70
C PHE A 125 -13.42 7.34 -11.07
N ASP A 126 -13.08 8.53 -10.57
CA ASP A 126 -11.70 8.99 -10.59
C ASP A 126 -10.81 8.01 -9.81
N LEU A 127 -9.65 7.67 -10.39
CA LEU A 127 -8.77 6.63 -9.86
C LEU A 127 -8.21 7.03 -8.49
N ASP A 128 -7.92 8.31 -8.29
CA ASP A 128 -7.36 8.82 -7.03
C ASP A 128 -8.38 8.69 -5.90
N ILE A 129 -9.63 9.09 -6.14
CA ILE A 129 -10.73 8.96 -5.19
C ILE A 129 -11.01 7.49 -4.90
N ALA A 130 -11.03 6.64 -5.94
CA ALA A 130 -11.25 5.20 -5.78
C ALA A 130 -10.14 4.53 -4.96
N LEU A 131 -8.88 4.92 -5.17
CA LEU A 131 -7.73 4.40 -4.44
C LEU A 131 -7.78 4.79 -2.95
N ILE A 132 -8.10 6.05 -2.64
CA ILE A 132 -8.24 6.52 -1.26
C ILE A 132 -9.31 5.70 -0.53
N TRP A 133 -10.49 5.52 -1.15
CA TRP A 133 -11.57 4.76 -0.54
C TRP A 133 -11.30 3.26 -0.46
N ALA A 134 -10.59 2.68 -1.44
CA ALA A 134 -10.15 1.29 -1.37
C ALA A 134 -9.16 1.06 -0.22
N LEU A 135 -8.22 1.98 -0.01
CA LEU A 135 -7.27 1.91 1.09
C LEU A 135 -7.95 2.07 2.46
N MET A 136 -8.89 3.02 2.57
CA MET A 136 -9.72 3.18 3.75
C MET A 136 -10.54 1.92 4.04
N ALA A 137 -11.17 1.33 3.01
CA ALA A 137 -11.93 0.09 3.15
C ALA A 137 -11.05 -1.05 3.67
N LYS A 138 -9.84 -1.24 3.10
CA LYS A 138 -8.90 -2.26 3.57
C LYS A 138 -8.53 -2.09 5.05
N ASN A 139 -8.22 -0.86 5.47
CA ASN A 139 -7.78 -0.60 6.84
C ASN A 139 -8.92 -0.67 7.87
N ALA A 140 -10.16 -0.49 7.44
CA ALA A 140 -11.36 -0.49 8.29
C ALA A 140 -12.13 -1.82 8.31
N VAL A 141 -12.05 -2.61 7.23
CA VAL A 141 -12.83 -3.86 7.08
C VAL A 141 -12.00 -5.10 7.38
N ASN A 142 -10.69 -5.07 7.13
CA ASN A 142 -9.83 -6.20 7.47
C ASN A 142 -9.75 -6.34 9.00
N ASN A 143 -10.09 -7.52 9.52
CA ASN A 143 -10.06 -7.82 10.94
C ASN A 143 -9.06 -8.95 11.19
N GLU A 144 -8.02 -8.65 11.96
CA GLU A 144 -7.02 -9.61 12.41
C GLU A 144 -7.13 -9.70 13.94
N HIS A 145 -7.35 -10.90 14.48
CA HIS A 145 -7.52 -11.13 15.93
C HIS A 145 -8.63 -10.27 16.59
N GLY A 146 -9.67 -9.90 15.84
CA GLY A 146 -10.80 -9.10 16.35
C GLY A 146 -10.61 -7.59 16.28
N TYR A 147 -9.45 -7.11 15.79
CA TYR A 147 -9.18 -5.68 15.62
C TYR A 147 -8.84 -5.36 14.16
N CYS A 148 -9.28 -4.20 13.69
CA CYS A 148 -8.88 -3.70 12.38
C CYS A 148 -7.57 -2.89 12.46
N PRO A 149 -6.75 -2.83 11.39
CA PRO A 149 -5.53 -2.02 11.36
C PRO A 149 -5.76 -0.56 11.77
N TYR A 150 -6.91 0.02 11.42
CA TYR A 150 -7.27 1.38 11.82
C TYR A 150 -7.41 1.50 13.35
N GLN A 151 -8.03 0.53 14.03
CA GLN A 151 -8.11 0.51 15.50
C GLN A 151 -6.75 0.34 16.15
N LEU A 152 -5.88 -0.51 15.60
CA LEU A 152 -4.54 -0.73 16.16
C LEU A 152 -3.68 0.54 16.12
N VAL A 153 -3.86 1.38 15.11
CA VAL A 153 -3.10 2.64 14.96
C VAL A 153 -3.74 3.80 15.72
N TYR A 154 -5.06 3.96 15.63
CA TYR A 154 -5.76 5.14 16.15
C TYR A 154 -6.53 4.92 17.44
N GLY A 155 -6.63 3.67 17.92
CA GLY A 155 -7.37 3.30 19.14
C GLY A 155 -8.89 3.45 19.02
N ARG A 156 -9.43 3.70 17.82
CA ARG A 156 -10.86 3.94 17.58
C ARG A 156 -11.28 3.43 16.22
N ASN A 157 -12.58 3.20 16.03
CA ASN A 157 -13.13 2.91 14.71
C ASN A 157 -13.31 4.17 13.87
N PRO A 158 -13.22 4.06 12.52
CA PRO A 158 -13.52 5.18 11.66
C PRO A 158 -15.00 5.57 11.81
N ASN A 159 -15.26 6.87 12.00
CA ASN A 159 -16.62 7.39 12.05
C ASN A 159 -17.16 7.50 10.62
N LEU A 160 -17.93 6.52 10.21
CA LEU A 160 -18.52 6.46 8.87
C LEU A 160 -20.00 6.83 8.94
N PRO A 161 -20.54 7.49 7.90
CA PRO A 161 -21.98 7.78 7.84
C PRO A 161 -22.74 6.46 7.91
N SER A 162 -23.60 6.35 8.92
CA SER A 162 -24.40 5.16 9.21
C SER A 162 -25.85 5.58 9.35
N VAL A 163 -26.76 4.80 8.77
CA VAL A 163 -28.21 4.99 8.90
C VAL A 163 -28.67 4.85 10.36
N LEU A 164 -27.86 4.20 11.21
CA LEU A 164 -28.18 3.93 12.62
C LEU A 164 -27.96 5.14 13.55
N THR A 165 -27.51 6.29 13.03
CA THR A 165 -27.38 7.50 13.85
C THR A 165 -28.66 8.32 13.83
N ASP A 166 -29.36 8.40 14.96
CA ASP A 166 -30.62 9.15 15.18
C ASP A 166 -30.46 10.69 15.18
N LYS A 167 -29.45 11.21 14.46
CA LYS A 167 -29.20 12.65 14.39
C LYS A 167 -30.06 13.23 13.27
N LEU A 168 -30.65 14.40 13.49
CA LEU A 168 -31.50 15.14 12.53
C LEU A 168 -30.98 15.12 11.06
N PRO A 169 -29.67 15.27 10.76
CA PRO A 169 -29.15 15.18 9.39
C PRO A 169 -29.25 13.80 8.72
N ALA A 170 -29.52 12.73 9.48
CA ALA A 170 -29.72 11.38 8.95
C ALA A 170 -31.13 11.16 8.36
N HIS A 171 -32.09 12.05 8.65
CA HIS A 171 -33.45 12.01 8.13
C HIS A 171 -33.62 12.74 6.79
N GLU A 172 -32.70 13.64 6.45
CA GLU A 172 -32.67 14.26 5.12
C GLU A 172 -32.09 13.25 4.13
N GLY A 173 -32.96 12.52 3.43
CA GLY A 173 -32.59 11.61 2.33
C GLY A 173 -31.94 12.32 1.13
N THR A 174 -31.82 13.65 1.19
CA THR A 174 -31.23 14.51 0.17
C THR A 174 -29.79 14.81 0.57
N THR A 175 -28.81 14.28 -0.18
CA THR A 175 -27.42 14.68 0.04
C THR A 175 -27.25 16.13 -0.41
N MET A 176 -26.98 17.04 0.53
CA MET A 176 -26.88 18.50 0.31
C MET A 176 -25.83 18.93 -0.74
N SER A 177 -24.96 18.01 -1.18
CA SER A 177 -23.95 18.24 -2.22
C SER A 177 -23.69 16.97 -3.04
N GLU A 178 -23.77 17.09 -4.38
CA GLU A 178 -23.46 16.00 -5.32
C GLU A 178 -22.07 15.39 -5.11
N ILE A 179 -21.10 16.23 -4.70
CA ILE A 179 -19.72 15.81 -4.45
C ILE A 179 -19.68 14.85 -3.26
N VAL A 180 -20.35 15.19 -2.16
CA VAL A 180 -20.39 14.35 -0.96
C VAL A 180 -21.12 13.04 -1.26
N GLY A 181 -22.22 13.11 -2.02
CA GLY A 181 -22.97 11.92 -2.45
C GLY A 181 -22.10 10.96 -3.27
N LYS A 182 -21.32 11.49 -4.22
CA LYS A 182 -20.36 10.70 -5.00
C LYS A 182 -19.33 10.01 -4.12
N HIS A 183 -18.74 10.71 -3.15
CA HIS A 183 -17.76 10.12 -2.23
C HIS A 183 -18.37 9.04 -1.33
N ILE A 184 -19.57 9.25 -0.81
CA ILE A 184 -20.29 8.27 0.01
C ILE A 184 -20.62 7.03 -0.83
N GLN A 185 -21.11 7.20 -2.06
CA GLN A 185 -21.36 6.10 -2.98
C GLN A 185 -20.07 5.32 -3.28
N THR A 186 -18.97 6.01 -3.59
CA THR A 186 -17.66 5.37 -3.82
C THR A 186 -17.19 4.61 -2.58
N LEU A 187 -17.38 5.15 -1.38
CA LEU A 187 -17.07 4.45 -0.12
C LEU A 187 -17.85 3.13 0.02
N HIS A 188 -19.17 3.16 -0.20
CA HIS A 188 -19.99 1.96 -0.10
C HIS A 188 -19.61 0.91 -1.16
N SER A 189 -19.39 1.35 -2.39
CA SER A 189 -18.88 0.49 -3.46
C SER A 189 -17.49 -0.07 -3.12
N ALA A 190 -16.61 0.70 -2.49
CA ALA A 190 -15.26 0.27 -2.14
C ALA A 190 -15.28 -0.83 -1.07
N ARG A 191 -16.12 -0.68 -0.03
CA ARG A 191 -16.26 -1.69 1.02
C ARG A 191 -16.84 -3.00 0.47
N THR A 192 -17.87 -2.92 -0.36
CA THR A 192 -18.46 -4.11 -0.98
C THR A 192 -17.49 -4.79 -1.95
N ALA A 193 -16.76 -4.01 -2.76
CA ALA A 193 -15.72 -4.52 -3.66
C ALA A 193 -14.57 -5.17 -2.89
N PHE A 194 -14.15 -4.58 -1.77
CA PHE A 194 -13.09 -5.11 -0.90
C PHE A 194 -13.48 -6.46 -0.30
N THR A 195 -14.66 -6.55 0.33
CA THR A 195 -15.18 -7.82 0.86
C THR A 195 -15.29 -8.88 -0.25
N ARG A 196 -15.81 -8.49 -1.43
CA ARG A 196 -15.87 -9.40 -2.58
C ARG A 196 -14.49 -9.82 -3.08
N SER A 197 -13.46 -8.96 -3.02
CA SER A 197 -12.09 -9.34 -3.41
C SER A 197 -11.50 -10.34 -2.44
N GLU A 198 -11.65 -10.11 -1.13
CA GLU A 198 -11.19 -11.03 -0.08
C GLU A 198 -11.84 -12.41 -0.22
N CYS A 199 -13.15 -12.47 -0.43
CA CYS A 199 -13.89 -13.72 -0.62
C CYS A 199 -13.69 -14.36 -2.01
N SER A 200 -12.81 -13.83 -2.88
CA SER A 200 -12.61 -14.41 -4.20
C SER A 200 -11.99 -15.80 -4.10
N LYS A 201 -12.61 -16.78 -4.78
CA LYS A 201 -12.09 -18.16 -4.94
C LYS A 201 -10.63 -18.19 -5.43
N ARG A 202 -10.17 -17.13 -6.11
CA ARG A 202 -8.78 -16.97 -6.57
C ARG A 202 -7.80 -16.74 -5.43
N ILE A 203 -8.14 -15.91 -4.43
CA ILE A 203 -7.32 -15.69 -3.23
C ILE A 203 -7.29 -16.96 -2.39
N HIS A 204 -8.45 -17.61 -2.17
CA HIS A 204 -8.49 -18.90 -1.47
C HIS A 204 -7.68 -20.00 -2.18
N ARG A 205 -7.75 -20.07 -3.52
CA ARG A 205 -6.93 -21.01 -4.30
C ARG A 205 -5.44 -20.69 -4.20
N ALA A 206 -5.06 -19.41 -4.21
CA ALA A 206 -3.66 -19.00 -4.05
C ALA A 206 -3.14 -19.32 -2.64
N LEU A 207 -3.91 -19.06 -1.59
CA LEU A 207 -3.58 -19.41 -0.20
C LEU A 207 -3.41 -20.93 -0.03
N ARG A 208 -4.34 -21.74 -0.58
CA ARG A 208 -4.24 -23.21 -0.59
C ARG A 208 -3.04 -23.72 -1.40
N LYS A 209 -2.65 -23.03 -2.48
CA LYS A 209 -1.48 -23.39 -3.30
C LYS A 209 -0.15 -23.00 -2.62
N GLN A 210 -0.18 -22.04 -1.69
CA GLN A 210 1.01 -21.50 -1.04
C GLN A 210 1.40 -22.25 0.24
N THR A 211 0.57 -23.16 0.76
CA THR A 211 1.03 -24.18 1.71
C THR A 211 1.98 -25.11 0.97
N ARG A 212 3.26 -24.72 0.95
CA ARG A 212 4.35 -25.57 0.48
C ARG A 212 4.24 -26.89 1.25
N PRO A 213 4.50 -28.05 0.64
CA PRO A 213 4.66 -29.29 1.39
C PRO A 213 5.87 -29.13 2.31
N GLY A 214 5.66 -28.50 3.46
CA GLY A 214 6.61 -28.36 4.55
C GLY A 214 6.41 -29.58 5.42
N GLY A 215 7.32 -30.54 5.28
CA GLY A 215 7.21 -31.80 6.03
C GLY A 215 7.88 -32.98 5.35
N ILE A 216 8.45 -32.84 4.15
CA ILE A 216 9.27 -33.91 3.58
C ILE A 216 10.60 -33.94 4.34
N ILE A 217 10.72 -34.87 5.28
CA ILE A 217 11.97 -35.19 5.96
C ILE A 217 12.82 -36.02 5.01
N TYR A 218 14.04 -35.56 4.75
CA TYR A 218 15.02 -36.29 3.95
C TYR A 218 15.94 -37.07 4.86
N GLN A 219 16.08 -38.37 4.62
CA GLN A 219 17.03 -39.20 5.36
C GLN A 219 18.39 -39.17 4.67
N THR A 220 19.46 -39.31 5.47
CA THR A 220 20.82 -39.39 4.95
C THR A 220 20.94 -40.59 4.01
N GLY A 221 21.36 -40.35 2.77
CA GLY A 221 21.45 -41.35 1.70
C GLY A 221 20.34 -41.27 0.64
N ASP A 222 19.26 -40.50 0.86
CA ASP A 222 18.19 -40.36 -0.13
C ASP A 222 18.72 -39.77 -1.45
N LYS A 223 18.33 -40.38 -2.59
CA LYS A 223 18.57 -39.82 -3.92
C LYS A 223 17.57 -38.69 -4.18
N VAL A 224 18.09 -37.51 -4.51
CA VAL A 224 17.28 -36.31 -4.74
C VAL A 224 17.74 -35.56 -5.99
N TYR A 225 16.78 -34.96 -6.69
CA TYR A 225 17.04 -33.92 -7.67
C TYR A 225 16.98 -32.55 -7.00
N TYR A 226 17.89 -31.64 -7.37
CA TYR A 226 17.99 -30.31 -6.79
C TYR A 226 18.04 -29.21 -7.86
N LYS A 227 17.57 -28.01 -7.52
CA LYS A 227 17.57 -26.85 -8.42
C LYS A 227 18.29 -25.63 -7.80
N ARG A 228 19.31 -25.12 -8.50
CA ARG A 228 20.07 -23.92 -8.09
C ARG A 228 19.26 -22.64 -8.39
N PRO A 229 19.47 -21.55 -7.62
CA PRO A 229 18.82 -20.26 -7.90
C PRO A 229 19.11 -19.71 -9.30
N ASP A 230 20.34 -19.93 -9.79
CA ASP A 230 20.83 -19.27 -11.00
C ASP A 230 20.47 -20.02 -12.29
N LYS A 231 20.03 -21.29 -12.19
CA LYS A 231 19.70 -22.14 -13.35
C LYS A 231 18.29 -22.71 -13.24
N LYS A 232 17.54 -22.68 -14.34
CA LYS A 232 16.15 -23.19 -14.41
C LYS A 232 16.05 -24.71 -14.48
N GLU A 233 17.13 -25.41 -14.79
CA GLU A 233 17.18 -26.87 -14.92
C GLU A 233 17.28 -27.57 -13.56
N TRP A 234 16.64 -28.75 -13.47
CA TRP A 234 16.83 -29.68 -12.37
C TRP A 234 18.14 -30.45 -12.57
N LYS A 235 18.91 -30.64 -11.50
CA LYS A 235 20.17 -31.40 -11.51
C LYS A 235 20.08 -32.59 -10.59
N GLY A 236 20.69 -33.69 -10.98
CA GLY A 236 20.79 -34.90 -10.17
C GLY A 236 21.05 -36.13 -11.03
N PRO A 237 20.98 -37.33 -10.42
CA PRO A 237 20.66 -37.58 -9.01
C PRO A 237 21.83 -37.22 -8.06
N GLY A 238 21.53 -36.57 -6.94
CA GLY A 238 22.47 -36.33 -5.83
C GLY A 238 22.06 -37.09 -4.57
N HIS A 239 22.97 -37.24 -3.60
CA HIS A 239 22.69 -37.92 -2.33
C HIS A 239 22.59 -36.92 -1.18
N VAL A 240 21.60 -37.07 -0.31
CA VAL A 240 21.46 -36.24 0.90
C VAL A 240 22.48 -36.65 1.94
N ILE A 241 23.26 -35.68 2.46
CA ILE A 241 24.19 -35.89 3.58
C ILE A 241 23.51 -35.59 4.92
N GLY A 242 22.64 -34.59 4.95
CA GLY A 242 21.92 -34.20 6.15
C GLY A 242 21.00 -33.00 5.93
N GLN A 243 20.12 -32.77 6.90
CA GLN A 243 19.12 -31.70 6.91
C GLN A 243 19.30 -30.85 8.16
N ASP A 244 19.39 -29.53 7.97
CA ASP A 244 19.42 -28.51 9.02
C ASP A 244 18.16 -27.63 8.85
N GLY A 245 17.10 -27.99 9.58
CA GLY A 245 15.77 -27.37 9.47
C GLY A 245 15.20 -27.45 8.05
N ALA A 246 15.03 -26.30 7.39
CA ALA A 246 14.51 -26.20 6.03
C ALA A 246 15.59 -26.29 4.92
N VAL A 247 16.86 -26.38 5.31
CA VAL A 247 18.01 -26.45 4.40
C VAL A 247 18.57 -27.86 4.39
N VAL A 248 18.82 -28.40 3.21
CA VAL A 248 19.34 -29.76 3.02
C VAL A 248 20.67 -29.69 2.27
N PHE A 249 21.62 -30.50 2.71
CA PHE A 249 22.94 -30.64 2.12
C PHE A 249 22.95 -31.83 1.16
N VAL A 250 23.23 -31.58 -0.12
CA VAL A 250 23.24 -32.59 -1.18
C VAL A 250 24.65 -32.74 -1.77
N ARG A 251 25.13 -33.97 -1.88
CA ARG A 251 26.36 -34.34 -2.58
C ARG A 251 26.05 -34.66 -4.03
N HIS A 252 26.71 -33.95 -4.95
CA HIS A 252 26.58 -34.18 -6.39
C HIS A 252 27.95 -34.07 -7.07
N VAL A 253 28.43 -35.18 -7.66
CA VAL A 253 29.73 -35.26 -8.38
C VAL A 253 30.88 -34.65 -7.55
N GLY A 254 31.00 -35.07 -6.29
CA GLY A 254 32.05 -34.60 -5.37
C GLY A 254 31.84 -33.21 -4.75
N MET A 255 30.90 -32.40 -5.23
CA MET A 255 30.58 -31.09 -4.66
C MET A 255 29.45 -31.16 -3.63
N LEU A 256 29.56 -30.38 -2.56
CA LEU A 256 28.50 -30.15 -1.58
C LEU A 256 27.65 -28.95 -2.01
N VAL A 257 26.34 -29.13 -2.13
CA VAL A 257 25.39 -28.09 -2.52
C VAL A 257 24.36 -27.87 -1.42
N ARG A 258 24.24 -26.63 -0.96
CA ARG A 258 23.24 -26.19 0.01
C ARG A 258 21.95 -25.78 -0.70
N VAL A 259 20.84 -26.47 -0.45
CA VAL A 259 19.56 -26.23 -1.13
C VAL A 259 18.41 -26.20 -0.13
N HIS A 260 17.43 -25.31 -0.34
CA HIS A 260 16.22 -25.27 0.47
C HIS A 260 15.28 -26.44 0.10
N GLN A 261 14.57 -27.03 1.07
CA GLN A 261 13.67 -28.19 0.89
C GLN A 261 12.70 -28.06 -0.30
N CYS A 262 12.18 -26.85 -0.57
CA CYS A 262 11.26 -26.59 -1.69
C CYS A 262 11.88 -26.65 -3.09
N ARG A 263 13.19 -26.82 -3.20
CA ARG A 263 13.91 -26.98 -4.48
C ARG A 263 14.57 -28.36 -4.57
N LEU A 264 14.04 -29.31 -3.78
CA LEU A 264 14.45 -30.69 -3.75
C LEU A 264 13.24 -31.57 -4.01
N THR A 265 13.44 -32.60 -4.81
CA THR A 265 12.43 -33.63 -5.07
C THR A 265 13.10 -34.97 -4.87
N LYS A 266 12.49 -35.85 -4.06
CA LYS A 266 12.97 -37.24 -3.97
C LYS A 266 12.90 -37.86 -5.35
N VAL A 267 13.88 -38.67 -5.71
CA VAL A 267 13.75 -39.53 -6.88
C VAL A 267 12.67 -40.54 -6.52
N SER A 268 11.41 -40.21 -6.81
CA SER A 268 10.37 -41.23 -6.86
C SER A 268 10.86 -42.30 -7.83
N THR A 269 10.76 -43.57 -7.46
CA THR A 269 10.73 -44.67 -8.42
C THR A 269 9.57 -44.38 -9.37
N ILE A 270 9.82 -43.65 -10.44
CA ILE A 270 8.80 -43.28 -11.42
C ILE A 270 8.39 -44.57 -12.13
N PRO A 271 7.09 -44.93 -12.17
CA PRO A 271 6.59 -45.80 -13.22
C PRO A 271 6.80 -45.06 -14.53
N GLU A 272 7.50 -45.71 -15.45
CA GLU A 272 7.77 -45.25 -16.82
C GLU A 272 6.58 -44.46 -17.36
N THR A 273 6.79 -43.17 -17.63
CA THR A 273 5.76 -42.35 -18.25
C THR A 273 5.72 -42.75 -19.72
N GLU A 274 4.61 -43.38 -20.12
CA GLU A 274 4.29 -43.73 -21.50
C GLU A 274 4.45 -42.51 -22.41
N GLU A 275 5.54 -42.46 -23.17
CA GLU A 275 5.55 -41.79 -24.45
C GLU A 275 4.79 -42.69 -25.44
N ASN A 276 3.51 -42.39 -25.69
CA ASN A 276 2.90 -42.75 -26.97
C ASN A 276 1.62 -41.95 -27.27
N LYS A 277 1.67 -41.30 -28.44
CA LYS A 277 0.57 -40.97 -29.36
C LYS A 277 -0.42 -39.89 -28.94
N ASN A 278 -0.31 -38.74 -29.61
CA ASN A 278 -1.33 -38.31 -30.56
C ASN A 278 -0.81 -37.13 -31.42
N THR A 279 -0.25 -37.49 -32.58
CA THR A 279 -0.47 -36.74 -33.82
C THR A 279 -1.91 -36.99 -34.27
N GLY A 280 -2.65 -35.94 -34.58
CA GLY A 280 -3.99 -36.02 -35.16
C GLY A 280 -4.79 -34.76 -34.86
N ASP A 281 -4.76 -33.85 -35.84
CA ASP A 281 -5.88 -33.07 -36.39
C ASP A 281 -6.84 -32.38 -35.42
N PHE A 282 -7.07 -31.08 -35.61
CA PHE A 282 -8.39 -30.55 -35.98
C PHE A 282 -8.23 -29.08 -36.43
N GLU A 283 -8.83 -28.82 -37.60
CA GLU A 283 -9.20 -27.52 -38.15
C GLU A 283 -10.03 -26.67 -37.17
#